data_AF-A0A919YSI7-F1
#
_entry.id   AF-A0A919YSI7-F1
#
_cell.length_a   1.000
_cell.length_b   1.000
_cell.length_c   1.000
_cell.angle_alpha   90.00
_cell.angle_beta   90.00
_cell.angle_gamma   90.00
#
_symmetry.space_group_name_H-M   'P 1'
#
loop_
_entity.id
_entity.type
_entity.pdbx_description
1 polymer ?
#
loop_
_entity_poly.entity_id
_entity_poly.type
_entity_poly.pdbx_seq_one_letter_code
_entity_poly.pdbx_strand_id
1 'polypeptide(L)' 'MSRRARVSYDLDTGAIKRLPDVEIKAILRAADEIISVGGRNMLCFILKGSNNQQIKKHGLESCPVYGF' A
#
# COMPACT_ATOMS: atom_id res chain seq x y z
N MET A 1 -22.13 13.06 -17.23
CA MET A 1 -21.14 12.87 -16.14
C MET A 1 -20.29 14.13 -16.05
N SER A 2 -20.56 15.03 -15.10
CA SER A 2 -19.76 16.27 -14.97
C SER A 2 -18.35 15.93 -14.50
N ARG A 3 -17.34 16.62 -15.04
CA ARG A 3 -15.96 16.49 -14.55
C ARG A 3 -15.93 17.00 -13.11
N ARG A 4 -15.71 16.09 -12.15
CA ARG A 4 -15.43 16.45 -10.75
C ARG A 4 -14.29 17.46 -10.73
N ALA A 5 -14.51 18.62 -10.12
CA ALA A 5 -13.47 19.61 -9.95
C ALA A 5 -12.26 18.97 -9.25
N ARG A 6 -11.06 19.12 -9.82
CA ARG A 6 -9.83 18.70 -9.15
C ARG A 6 -9.72 19.56 -7.89
N VAL A 7 -9.82 18.91 -6.73
CA VAL A 7 -9.53 19.56 -5.44
C VAL A 7 -8.04 19.88 -5.44
N SER A 8 -7.68 21.15 -5.24
CA SER A 8 -6.28 21.53 -5.05
C SER A 8 -5.82 20.97 -3.71
N TYR A 9 -4.74 20.23 -3.70
CA TYR A 9 -4.10 19.73 -2.49
C TYR A 9 -2.62 20.12 -2.53
N ASP A 10 -2.09 20.50 -1.37
CA ASP A 10 -0.67 20.63 -1.13
C ASP A 10 -0.22 19.42 -0.30
N LEU A 11 0.84 18.73 -0.73
CA LEU A 11 1.33 17.53 -0.04
C LEU A 11 2.52 17.92 0.82
N ASP A 12 2.32 17.92 2.14
CA ASP A 12 3.42 18.05 3.10
C ASP A 12 4.05 16.68 3.37
N THR A 13 5.28 16.49 2.87
CA THR A 13 6.07 15.27 3.10
C THR A 13 6.97 15.37 4.34
N GLY A 14 6.92 16.48 5.08
CA GLY A 14 7.78 16.75 6.23
C GLY A 14 9.27 16.62 5.88
N ALA A 15 10.01 15.86 6.70
CA ALA A 15 11.44 15.60 6.47
C ALA A 15 11.72 14.54 5.40
N ILE A 16 10.70 13.85 4.89
CA ILE A 16 10.88 12.73 3.96
C ILE A 16 11.09 13.29 2.54
N LYS A 17 12.34 13.27 2.08
CA LYS A 17 12.71 13.63 0.69
C LYS A 17 12.80 12.41 -0.24
N ARG A 18 13.17 11.26 0.31
CA ARG A 18 13.30 9.98 -0.41
C ARG A 18 13.10 8.83 0.56
N LEU A 19 12.43 7.78 0.11
CA LEU A 19 12.31 6.55 0.88
C LEU A 19 13.62 5.76 0.82
N PRO A 20 14.01 5.07 1.91
CA PRO A 20 15.06 4.07 1.87
C PRO A 20 14.78 3.00 0.81
N ASP A 21 15.82 2.49 0.14
CA ASP A 21 15.65 1.49 -0.92
C ASP A 21 15.00 0.19 -0.40
N VAL A 22 15.18 -0.13 0.89
CA VAL A 22 14.54 -1.30 1.51
C VAL A 22 13.02 -1.12 1.59
N GLU A 23 12.52 0.07 1.91
CA GLU A 23 11.10 0.37 1.97
C GLU A 23 10.48 0.38 0.57
N ILE A 24 11.20 0.92 -0.42
CA ILE A 24 10.77 0.87 -1.83
C ILE A 24 10.60 -0.58 -2.28
N LYS A 25 11.58 -1.44 -1.99
CA LYS A 25 11.51 -2.87 -2.32
C LYS A 25 10.35 -3.57 -1.61
N ALA A 26 10.10 -3.24 -0.33
CA ALA A 26 8.98 -3.79 0.41
C ALA A 26 7.62 -3.38 -0.19
N ILE A 27 7.45 -2.10 -0.54
CA ILE A 27 6.25 -1.58 -1.20
C ILE A 27 6.02 -2.29 -2.53
N LEU A 28 7.06 -2.43 -3.36
CA LEU A 28 6.96 -3.11 -4.66
C LEU A 28 6.61 -4.60 -4.47
N ARG A 29 7.25 -5.30 -3.53
CA ARG A 29 6.96 -6.71 -3.28
C ARG A 29 5.54 -6.94 -2.78
N ALA A 30 5.03 -6.08 -1.90
CA ALA A 30 3.64 -6.13 -1.44
C ALA A 30 2.64 -5.78 -2.55
N ALA A 31 3.02 -4.87 -3.46
CA ALA A 31 2.19 -4.49 -4.59
C ALA A 31 1.96 -5.65 -5.57
N ASP A 32 2.97 -6.48 -5.81
CA ASP A 32 2.86 -7.67 -6.68
C ASP A 32 1.74 -8.62 -6.23
N GLU A 33 1.63 -8.85 -4.91
CA GLU A 33 0.62 -9.77 -4.34
C GLU A 33 -0.82 -9.26 -4.48
N ILE A 34 -1.02 -7.96 -4.69
CA ILE A 34 -2.36 -7.35 -4.78
C ILE A 34 -2.75 -6.95 -6.20
N ILE A 35 -1.92 -7.24 -7.21
CA ILE A 35 -2.25 -6.96 -8.62
C ILE A 35 -3.60 -7.60 -8.95
N SER A 36 -4.54 -6.78 -9.46
CA SER A 36 -5.91 -7.19 -9.80
C SER A 36 -6.81 -7.64 -8.63
N VAL A 37 -6.32 -7.60 -7.39
CA VAL A 37 -7.07 -7.99 -6.18
C VAL A 37 -7.41 -6.78 -5.30
N GLY A 38 -6.53 -5.80 -5.23
CA GLY A 38 -6.64 -4.68 -4.30
C GLY A 38 -5.98 -3.38 -4.76
N GLY A 39 -5.97 -2.40 -3.86
CA GLY A 39 -5.30 -1.12 -4.07
C GLY A 39 -4.58 -0.64 -2.81
N ARG A 40 -4.37 0.67 -2.71
CA ARG A 40 -3.54 1.32 -1.67
C ARG A 40 -3.85 0.87 -0.23
N ASN A 41 -5.13 0.71 0.12
CA ASN A 41 -5.51 0.29 1.48
C ASN A 41 -5.05 -1.14 1.79
N MET A 42 -5.13 -2.04 0.80
CA MET A 42 -4.72 -3.44 0.96
C MET A 42 -3.20 -3.55 1.05
N LEU A 43 -2.48 -2.77 0.24
CA LEU A 43 -1.02 -2.64 0.35
C LEU A 43 -0.62 -2.20 1.76
N CYS A 44 -1.30 -1.20 2.32
CA CYS A 44 -1.03 -0.71 3.66
C CYS A 44 -1.32 -1.78 4.74
N PHE A 45 -2.38 -2.59 4.56
CA PHE A 45 -2.66 -3.70 5.47
C PHE A 45 -1.61 -4.80 5.44
N ILE A 46 -1.06 -5.14 4.26
CA ILE A 46 0.05 -6.11 4.15
C ILE A 46 1.26 -5.57 4.90
N LEU A 47 1.73 -4.36 4.56
CA LEU A 47 2.93 -3.79 5.17
C LEU A 47 2.78 -3.65 6.69
N LYS A 48 1.59 -3.26 7.19
CA LYS A 48 1.33 -3.18 8.63
C LYS A 48 1.16 -4.52 9.35
N GLY A 49 1.11 -5.65 8.64
CA GLY A 49 0.80 -6.95 9.25
C GLY A 49 -0.62 -7.02 9.81
N SER A 50 -1.58 -6.37 9.14
CA SER A 50 -2.94 -6.21 9.65
C SER A 50 -3.77 -7.49 9.56
N ASN A 51 -4.41 -7.86 10.67
CA ASN A 51 -5.32 -9.01 10.79
C ASN A 51 -6.69 -8.83 10.09
N ASN A 52 -6.74 -8.05 9.01
CA ASN A 52 -7.96 -7.69 8.29
C ASN A 52 -8.57 -8.92 7.58
N GLN A 53 -9.90 -9.03 7.56
CA GLN A 53 -10.60 -10.14 6.91
C GLN A 53 -10.26 -10.27 5.40
N GLN A 54 -10.03 -9.16 4.69
CA GLN A 54 -9.67 -9.18 3.28
C GLN A 54 -8.27 -9.77 3.06
N ILE A 55 -7.32 -9.53 3.98
CA ILE A 55 -5.98 -10.12 3.92
C ILE A 55 -6.07 -11.65 4.01
N LYS A 56 -6.82 -12.16 5.00
CA LYS A 56 -7.04 -13.60 5.17
C LYS A 56 -7.77 -14.23 4.00
N LYS A 57 -8.82 -13.57 3.52
CA LYS A 57 -9.63 -14.06 2.39
C LYS A 57 -8.80 -14.29 1.13
N HIS A 58 -7.78 -13.45 0.93
CA HIS A 58 -6.90 -13.51 -0.24
C HIS A 58 -5.55 -14.19 0.06
N GLY A 59 -5.34 -14.74 1.27
CA GLY A 59 -4.10 -15.44 1.65
C GLY A 59 -2.85 -14.55 1.69
N LEU A 60 -3.03 -13.23 1.80
CA LEU A 60 -1.97 -12.23 1.68
C LEU A 60 -1.04 -12.16 2.90
N GLU A 61 -1.38 -12.88 3.98
CA GLU A 61 -0.53 -13.07 5.16
C GLU A 61 0.74 -13.90 4.86
N SER A 62 0.75 -14.62 3.73
CA SER A 62 1.92 -15.35 3.23
C SER A 62 2.94 -14.46 2.50
N CYS A 63 2.62 -13.17 2.29
CA CYS A 63 3.52 -12.24 1.64
C CYS A 63 4.83 -12.11 2.44
N PRO A 64 6.03 -12.18 1.81
CA PRO A 64 7.31 -12.11 2.52
C PRO A 64 7.56 -10.80 3.29
N VAL A 65 6.81 -9.76 2.95
CA VAL A 65 6.91 -8.42 3.57
C VAL A 65 5.66 -8.08 4.39
N TYR A 66 4.92 -9.10 4.81
CA TYR A 66 3.79 -8.91 5.73
C TYR A 66 4.31 -8.48 7.11
N GLY A 67 3.89 -7.30 7.57
CA GLY A 67 4.39 -6.72 8.82
C GLY A 67 5.81 -6.15 8.75
N PHE A 68 6.27 -5.79 7.54
CA PHE A 68 7.54 -5.08 7.30
C PHE A 68 7.57 -3.72 8.00
#